data_AF-A0A718TEH3-F1
#
_entry.id   AF-A0A718TEH3-F1
#
_cell.length_a   1.000
_cell.length_b   1.000
_cell.length_c   1.000
_cell.angle_alpha   90.00
_cell.angle_beta   90.00
_cell.angle_gamma   90.00
#
_symmetry.space_group_name_H-M   'P 1'
#
loop_
_entity.id
_entity.type
_entity.pdbx_description
1 polymer ?
#
loop_
_entity_poly.entity_id
_entity_poly.type
_entity_poly.pdbx_seq_one_letter_code
_entity_poly.pdbx_strand_id
1 'polypeptide(L)'
;MIIVSVLRQSKDFTTKHAQWLHKQLKGYDSVCLTDALKIKGVNTAPLLYDWPGWWAKLELFNPLHPVLGNEDILYIDIDSVIVGDITPLTTMKKITLLNDFSQHGASVAPATGIMF
;
A
#
# COMPACT_ATOMS: atom_id res chain seq x y z
N MET A 1 5.67 4.91 11.79
CA MET A 1 4.54 4.48 10.94
C MET A 1 4.69 5.13 9.59
N ILE A 2 4.58 4.34 8.54
CA ILE A 2 4.65 4.79 7.16
C ILE A 2 3.43 4.30 6.37
N ILE A 3 2.92 5.12 5.45
CA ILE A 3 1.88 4.69 4.52
C ILE A 3 2.55 4.05 3.32
N VAL A 4 2.18 2.81 3.00
CA VAL A 4 2.83 2.04 1.94
C VAL A 4 1.80 1.68 0.86
N SER A 5 2.19 1.87 -0.39
CA SER A 5 1.50 1.24 -1.53
C SER A 5 2.48 0.35 -2.28
N VAL A 6 1.97 -0.62 -3.04
CA VAL A 6 2.80 -1.53 -3.84
C VAL A 6 2.39 -1.42 -5.30
N LEU A 7 3.37 -1.19 -6.17
CA LEU A 7 3.21 -1.15 -7.62
C LEU A 7 4.25 -2.06 -8.29
N ARG A 8 3.80 -3.23 -8.71
CA ARG A 8 4.47 -4.02 -9.75
C ARG A 8 3.93 -3.57 -11.09
N GLN A 9 4.77 -3.01 -11.96
CA GLN A 9 4.30 -2.50 -13.25
C GLN A 9 3.71 -3.62 -14.13
N SER A 10 2.59 -3.32 -14.78
CA SER A 10 1.94 -4.20 -15.74
C SER A 10 1.29 -3.38 -16.86
N LYS A 11 0.56 -4.05 -17.76
CA LYS A 11 -0.25 -3.37 -18.78
C LYS A 11 -1.37 -2.52 -18.14
N ASP A 12 -1.91 -3.00 -17.01
CA ASP A 12 -3.04 -2.37 -16.34
C ASP A 12 -2.57 -1.39 -15.26
N PHE A 13 -1.47 -1.70 -14.57
CA PHE A 13 -0.92 -0.89 -13.48
C PHE A 13 0.38 -0.20 -13.90
N THR A 14 0.28 1.10 -14.17
CA THR A 14 1.42 1.97 -14.51
C THR A 14 1.79 2.91 -13.38
N THR A 15 2.95 3.57 -13.49
CA THR A 15 3.44 4.58 -12.55
C THR A 15 2.44 5.72 -12.29
N LYS A 16 1.47 5.94 -13.19
CA LYS A 16 0.38 6.90 -12.99
C LYS A 16 -0.49 6.59 -11.78
N HIS A 17 -0.69 5.31 -11.44
CA HIS A 17 -1.48 4.91 -10.27
C HIS A 17 -0.78 5.35 -8.97
N ALA A 18 0.52 5.09 -8.85
CA ALA A 18 1.32 5.58 -7.74
C ALA A 18 1.29 7.11 -7.66
N GLN A 19 1.44 7.80 -8.79
CA GLN A 19 1.34 9.26 -8.81
C GLN A 19 -0.03 9.77 -8.35
N TRP A 20 -1.10 9.10 -8.74
CA TRP A 20 -2.46 9.47 -8.36
C TRP A 20 -2.70 9.29 -6.86
N LEU A 21 -2.36 8.13 -6.31
CA LEU A 21 -2.53 7.86 -4.88
C LEU A 21 -1.66 8.80 -4.03
N HIS A 22 -0.36 8.88 -4.30
CA HIS A 22 0.56 9.67 -3.46
C HIS A 22 0.34 11.18 -3.58
N LYS A 23 -0.27 11.67 -4.66
CA LYS A 23 -0.71 13.08 -4.73
C LYS A 23 -1.74 13.41 -3.64
N GLN A 24 -2.57 12.44 -3.26
CA GLN A 24 -3.60 12.57 -2.23
C GLN A 24 -3.03 12.37 -0.81
N LEU A 25 -1.89 11.68 -0.69
CA LEU A 25 -1.19 11.43 0.58
C LEU A 25 -0.18 12.55 0.93
N LYS A 26 -0.25 13.71 0.28
CA LYS A 26 0.65 14.84 0.57
C LYS A 26 0.50 15.27 2.03
N GLY A 27 1.62 15.33 2.74
CA GLY A 27 1.67 15.65 4.17
C GLY A 27 1.78 14.42 5.07
N TYR A 28 1.57 13.22 4.54
CA TYR A 28 1.86 11.96 5.22
C TYR A 28 3.22 11.42 4.79
N ASP A 29 3.89 10.71 5.69
CA ASP A 29 5.05 9.89 5.33
C ASP A 29 4.58 8.67 4.54
N SER A 30 4.86 8.66 3.24
CA SER A 30 4.39 7.62 2.33
C SER A 30 5.46 7.18 1.34
N VAL A 31 5.45 5.90 1.01
CA VAL A 31 6.37 5.27 0.04
C VAL A 31 5.64 4.25 -0.84
N CYS A 32 6.05 4.14 -2.09
CA CYS A 32 5.61 3.08 -3.01
C CYS A 32 6.71 2.05 -3.17
N LEU A 33 6.46 0.78 -2.80
CA LEU A 33 7.32 -0.33 -3.21
C LEU A 33 7.09 -0.59 -4.69
N THR A 34 8.15 -0.63 -5.51
CA THR A 34 7.99 -0.79 -6.95
C THR A 34 9.24 -1.34 -7.64
N ASP A 35 9.04 -1.95 -8.81
CA ASP A 35 10.07 -2.32 -9.78
C ASP A 35 10.52 -1.14 -10.68
N ALA A 36 9.84 0.01 -10.58
CA ALA A 36 10.25 1.24 -11.26
C ALA A 36 11.47 1.89 -10.57
N LEU A 37 12.52 2.24 -11.33
CA LEU A 37 13.69 2.93 -10.78
C LEU A 37 13.37 4.27 -10.11
N LYS A 38 12.40 5.02 -10.66
CA LYS A 38 11.95 6.30 -10.13
C LYS A 38 10.56 6.64 -10.64
N ILE A 39 9.71 7.16 -9.75
CA ILE A 39 8.40 7.70 -10.11
C ILE A 39 8.36 9.18 -9.74
N LYS A 40 8.08 10.06 -10.72
CA LYS A 40 8.06 11.51 -10.48
C LYS A 40 6.98 11.87 -9.45
N GLY A 41 7.38 12.52 -8.36
CA GLY A 41 6.47 13.00 -7.31
C GLY A 41 6.04 11.93 -6.30
N VAL A 42 6.70 10.77 -6.29
CA VAL A 42 6.43 9.65 -5.38
C VAL A 42 7.74 9.21 -4.75
N ASN A 43 7.76 9.03 -3.44
CA ASN A 43 8.87 8.36 -2.77
C ASN A 43 8.81 6.87 -3.12
N THR A 44 9.88 6.32 -3.65
CA THR A 44 9.92 4.92 -4.10
C THR A 44 10.92 4.11 -3.31
N ALA A 45 10.59 2.85 -3.05
CA ALA A 45 11.52 1.85 -2.56
C ALA A 45 11.46 0.62 -3.48
N PRO A 46 12.56 -0.14 -3.63
CA PRO A 46 12.61 -1.25 -4.57
C PRO A 46 11.79 -2.44 -4.08
N LEU A 47 11.15 -3.17 -5.00
CA LEU A 47 10.79 -4.57 -4.76
C LEU A 47 12.08 -5.41 -4.78
N LEU A 48 12.27 -6.27 -3.77
CA LEU A 48 13.46 -7.10 -3.62
C LEU A 48 13.30 -8.47 -4.26
N TYR A 49 12.06 -8.89 -4.54
CA TYR A 49 11.75 -10.20 -5.09
C TYR A 49 10.93 -10.08 -6.39
N ASP A 50 11.00 -11.11 -7.22
CA ASP A 50 10.33 -11.15 -8.51
C ASP A 50 8.88 -11.69 -8.42
N TRP A 51 8.14 -11.28 -7.39
CA TRP A 51 6.77 -11.75 -7.19
C TRP A 51 5.84 -11.27 -8.30
N PRO A 52 4.98 -12.15 -8.86
CA PRO A 52 4.12 -11.78 -9.97
C PRO A 52 2.91 -10.97 -9.50
N GLY A 53 2.66 -9.83 -10.16
CA GLY A 53 1.46 -9.02 -9.99
C GLY A 53 1.21 -8.63 -8.53
N TRP A 54 0.01 -8.91 -8.03
CA TRP A 54 -0.39 -8.53 -6.67
C TRP A 54 0.37 -9.28 -5.56
N TRP A 55 1.05 -10.40 -5.87
CA TRP A 55 1.88 -11.10 -4.88
C TRP A 55 3.07 -10.27 -4.40
N ALA A 56 3.44 -9.22 -5.11
CA ALA A 56 4.43 -8.24 -4.66
C ALA A 56 4.07 -7.61 -3.28
N LYS A 57 2.79 -7.63 -2.88
CA LYS A 57 2.34 -7.20 -1.55
C LYS A 57 2.96 -8.01 -0.41
N LEU A 58 3.45 -9.23 -0.65
CA LEU A 58 4.13 -10.03 0.38
C LEU A 58 5.38 -9.34 0.93
N GLU A 59 6.00 -8.44 0.16
CA GLU A 59 7.17 -7.69 0.61
C GLU A 59 6.87 -6.68 1.73
N LEU A 60 5.60 -6.31 1.94
CA LEU A 60 5.17 -5.50 3.09
C LEU A 60 5.53 -6.14 4.42
N PHE A 61 5.60 -7.47 4.46
CA PHE A 61 5.86 -8.27 5.66
C PHE A 61 7.33 -8.68 5.77
N ASN A 62 8.22 -8.11 4.95
CA ASN A 62 9.64 -8.42 5.00
C ASN A 62 10.35 -7.54 6.07
N PRO A 63 10.73 -8.10 7.23
CA PRO A 63 11.37 -7.32 8.31
C PRO A 63 12.79 -6.84 7.94
N LEU A 64 13.36 -7.38 6.85
CA LEU A 64 14.69 -7.02 6.36
C LEU A 64 14.63 -6.03 5.18
N HIS A 65 13.44 -5.56 4.81
CA HIS A 65 13.31 -4.59 3.73
C HIS A 65 13.99 -3.28 4.14
N PRO A 66 14.94 -2.73 3.35
CA PRO A 66 15.84 -1.66 3.79
C PRO A 66 15.14 -0.33 4.10
N VAL A 67 13.91 -0.15 3.61
CA VAL A 67 13.09 1.04 3.85
C VAL A 67 11.99 0.80 4.88
N LEU A 68 11.48 -0.43 4.99
CA LEU A 68 10.35 -0.72 5.89
C LEU A 68 10.84 -1.19 7.26
N GLY A 69 11.87 -2.04 7.29
CA GLY A 69 12.44 -2.58 8.52
C GLY A 69 11.37 -3.12 9.47
N ASN A 70 11.32 -2.54 10.67
CA ASN A 70 10.36 -2.88 11.72
C ASN A 70 9.31 -1.76 11.95
N GLU A 71 9.03 -0.92 10.95
CA GLU A 71 8.02 0.14 11.06
C GLU A 71 6.59 -0.42 11.11
N ASP A 72 5.71 0.27 11.83
CA ASP A 72 4.26 0.11 11.68
C ASP A 72 3.85 0.57 10.26
N ILE A 73 3.06 -0.23 9.54
CA ILE A 73 2.70 0.06 8.14
C ILE A 73 1.18 0.25 8.03
N LEU A 74 0.76 1.35 7.41
CA LEU A 74 -0.60 1.46 6.86
C LEU A 74 -0.52 1.20 5.35
N TYR A 75 -0.95 0.03 4.92
CA TYR A 75 -1.04 -0.35 3.52
C TYR A 75 -2.32 0.17 2.85
N ILE A 76 -2.18 0.73 1.66
CA ILE A 76 -3.30 1.14 0.79
C ILE A 76 -3.02 0.65 -0.64
N ASP A 77 -3.99 -0.07 -1.21
CA ASP A 77 -3.93 -0.51 -2.60
C ASP A 77 -3.77 0.67 -3.57
N ILE A 78 -2.96 0.46 -4.61
CA ILE A 78 -2.55 1.52 -5.55
C ILE A 78 -3.72 2.11 -6.37
N ASP A 79 -4.84 1.40 -6.44
CA ASP A 79 -6.09 1.77 -7.11
C ASP A 79 -7.15 2.34 -6.15
N SER A 80 -6.76 2.68 -4.91
CA SER A 80 -7.63 3.38 -3.96
C SER A 80 -7.72 4.89 -4.23
N VAL A 81 -8.84 5.49 -3.80
CA VAL A 81 -9.07 6.95 -3.84
C VAL A 81 -9.35 7.44 -2.43
N ILE A 82 -8.65 8.50 -2.01
CA ILE A 82 -8.80 9.11 -0.69
C ILE A 82 -9.85 10.22 -0.78
N VAL A 83 -11.01 10.00 -0.17
CA VAL A 83 -12.17 10.91 -0.25
C VAL A 83 -12.40 11.74 1.02
N GLY A 84 -11.55 11.57 2.04
CA GLY A 84 -11.69 12.24 3.33
C GLY A 84 -10.42 12.15 4.18
N ASP A 85 -10.51 12.59 5.43
CA ASP A 85 -9.40 12.54 6.39
C ASP A 85 -9.10 11.09 6.80
N ILE A 86 -7.85 10.68 6.61
CA ILE A 86 -7.36 9.33 6.96
C ILE A 86 -6.52 9.33 8.24
N THR A 87 -6.35 10.48 8.90
CA THR A 87 -5.59 10.60 10.16
C THR A 87 -6.04 9.59 11.24
N PRO A 88 -7.33 9.23 11.38
CA PRO A 88 -7.71 8.16 12.30
C PRO A 88 -7.04 6.81 12.01
N LEU A 89 -6.83 6.46 10.74
CA LEU A 89 -6.17 5.22 10.32
C LEU A 89 -4.67 5.25 10.63
N THR A 90 -4.06 6.44 10.66
CA THR A 90 -2.63 6.59 10.98
C THR A 90 -2.35 6.56 12.49
N THR A 91 -3.34 6.24 13.33
CA THR A 91 -3.16 6.12 14.78
C THR A 91 -3.45 4.71 15.30
N MET A 92 -3.73 3.78 14.38
CA MET A 92 -4.01 2.39 14.70
C MET A 92 -2.81 1.70 15.37
N LYS A 93 -3.10 0.68 16.18
CA LYS A 93 -2.11 -0.07 16.98
C LYS A 93 -2.30 -1.57 16.97
N LYS A 94 -3.40 -2.04 16.38
CA LYS A 94 -3.74 -3.44 16.24
C LYS A 94 -3.94 -3.74 14.78
N ILE A 95 -3.56 -4.95 14.37
CA ILE A 95 -3.81 -5.45 13.03
C ILE A 95 -5.27 -5.20 12.67
N THR A 96 -5.49 -4.41 11.63
CA THR A 96 -6.83 -3.98 11.21
C THR A 96 -6.93 -4.05 9.70
N LEU A 97 -7.94 -4.76 9.23
CA LEU A 97 -8.20 -4.95 7.80
C LEU A 97 -9.62 -4.52 7.48
N LEU A 98 -9.80 -4.08 6.24
CA LEU A 98 -11.11 -3.78 5.70
C LEU A 98 -11.96 -5.05 5.59
N ASN A 99 -13.26 -4.98 5.88
CA ASN A 99 -14.17 -6.07 5.56
C ASN A 99 -14.37 -6.15 4.04
N ASP A 100 -14.46 -7.36 3.49
CA ASP A 100 -14.78 -7.54 2.07
C ASP A 100 -16.24 -7.15 1.78
N PHE A 101 -16.43 -6.01 1.15
CA PHE A 101 -17.74 -5.49 0.78
C PHE A 101 -18.45 -6.28 -0.32
N SER A 102 -17.73 -7.15 -1.05
CA SER A 102 -18.33 -8.05 -2.05
C SER A 102 -19.01 -9.26 -1.42
N GLN A 103 -18.75 -9.52 -0.14
CA GLN A 103 -19.34 -10.62 0.61
C GLN A 103 -20.44 -10.13 1.53
N HIS A 104 -21.51 -10.93 1.65
CA HIS A 104 -22.65 -10.65 2.51
C HIS A 104 -22.91 -11.85 3.42
N GLY A 105 -23.13 -11.61 4.72
CA GLY A 105 -23.46 -12.67 5.70
C GLY A 105 -22.67 -12.57 7.00
N ALA A 106 -22.83 -13.57 7.87
CA ALA A 106 -22.24 -13.57 9.23
C ALA A 106 -20.72 -13.83 9.27
N SER A 107 -20.09 -14.12 8.13
CA SER A 107 -18.67 -14.48 8.03
C SER A 107 -18.02 -13.77 6.84
N VAL A 108 -17.95 -12.44 6.91
CA VAL A 108 -17.27 -11.61 5.90
C VAL A 108 -15.75 -11.78 6.07
N ALA A 109 -15.07 -12.24 5.03
CA ALA A 109 -13.62 -12.32 5.03
C ALA A 109 -12.98 -10.91 5.00
N PRO A 110 -11.74 -10.74 5.46
CA PRO A 110 -11.04 -9.48 5.30
C PRO A 110 -10.62 -9.26 3.84
N ALA A 111 -10.78 -8.04 3.35
CA ALA A 111 -10.16 -7.55 2.13
C ALA A 111 -8.83 -6.86 2.45
N THR A 112 -7.77 -7.25 1.75
CA THR A 112 -6.40 -6.78 2.01
C THR A 112 -6.04 -5.49 1.30
N GLY A 113 -7.03 -4.77 0.74
CA GLY A 113 -6.80 -3.53 0.01
C GLY A 113 -6.49 -2.33 0.90
N ILE A 114 -6.88 -2.38 2.18
CA ILE A 114 -6.43 -1.45 3.22
C ILE A 114 -6.14 -2.28 4.47
N MET A 115 -4.91 -2.15 4.98
CA MET A 115 -4.45 -2.92 6.15
C MET A 115 -3.52 -2.07 7.01
N PHE A 116 -3.70 -2.15 8.33
CA PHE A 116 -2.70 -1.77 9.31
C PHE A 116 -2.17 -3.02 10.00
#